data_AF-A0A976IN62-F1
#
_entry.id   AF-A0A976IN62-F1
#
_cell.length_a   1.000
_cell.length_b   1.000
_cell.length_c   1.000
_cell.angle_alpha   90.00
_cell.angle_beta   90.00
_cell.angle_gamma   90.00
#
_symmetry.space_group_name_H-M   'P 1'
#
loop_
_entity.id
_entity.type
_entity.pdbx_description
1 polymer ?
#
loop_
_entity_poly.entity_id
_entity_poly.type
_entity_poly.pdbx_seq_one_letter_code
_entity_poly.pdbx_strand_id
1 'polypeptide(L)'
;MNATSFDQFILGIASEFPWLPSHLLNHYCRTYGARARLLLAGSKRLADLGPQLTPGLYQREAEFLVQHEWVRCADDILWRRTRLGLYAEPNDQEQLQKWISEHLPSPSATQAYTMWCNPVSSGQIQ
;
A
#
# COMPACT_ATOMS: atom_id res chain seq x y z
N MET A 1 -0.44 30.27 16.32
CA MET A 1 -0.34 29.68 14.97
C MET A 1 -1.61 28.90 14.73
N ASN A 2 -2.41 29.28 13.74
CA ASN A 2 -3.63 28.54 13.40
C ASN A 2 -3.22 27.26 12.67
N ALA A 3 -3.71 26.11 13.13
CA ALA A 3 -3.51 24.84 12.43
C ALA A 3 -4.03 24.96 11.00
N THR A 4 -3.29 24.42 10.03
CA THR A 4 -3.70 24.45 8.62
C THR A 4 -4.95 23.59 8.42
N SER A 5 -5.68 23.80 7.32
CA SER A 5 -6.85 22.97 7.00
C SER A 5 -6.52 21.47 6.91
N PHE A 6 -5.28 21.14 6.52
CA PHE A 6 -4.79 19.77 6.47
C PHE A 6 -4.51 19.19 7.86
N ASP A 7 -3.97 19.99 8.78
CA ASP A 7 -3.76 19.55 10.17
C ASP A 7 -5.11 19.22 10.84
N GLN A 8 -6.14 20.04 10.58
CA GLN A 8 -7.50 19.77 11.05
C GLN A 8 -8.07 18.48 10.45
N PHE A 9 -7.78 18.20 9.18
CA PHE A 9 -8.17 16.96 8.54
C PHE A 9 -7.50 15.74 9.19
N ILE A 10 -6.18 15.80 9.46
CA ILE A 10 -5.46 14.73 10.16
C ILE A 10 -6.03 14.51 11.56
N LEU A 11 -6.27 15.59 12.32
CA LEU A 11 -6.86 15.49 13.66
C LEU A 11 -8.26 14.88 13.64
N GLY A 12 -9.05 15.17 12.60
CA GLY A 12 -10.35 14.53 12.39
C GLY A 12 -10.25 13.02 12.19
N ILE A 13 -9.27 12.53 11.42
CA ILE A 13 -9.06 11.08 11.26
C ILE A 13 -8.42 10.48 12.53
N ALA A 14 -7.53 11.21 13.21
CA ALA A 14 -6.90 10.76 14.45
C ALA A 14 -7.93 10.48 15.55
N SER A 15 -8.98 11.29 15.65
CA SER A 15 -10.04 11.11 16.64
C SER A 15 -10.94 9.90 16.34
N GLU A 16 -11.13 9.56 15.06
CA GLU A 16 -11.84 8.35 14.63
C GLU A 16 -11.02 7.08 14.86
N PHE A 17 -9.70 7.15 14.71
CA PHE A 17 -8.78 6.01 14.82
C PHE A 17 -7.65 6.26 15.82
N PRO A 18 -7.95 6.43 17.13
CA PRO A 18 -6.95 6.80 18.15
C PRO A 18 -5.89 5.72 18.41
N TRP A 19 -6.15 4.49 17.99
CA TRP A 19 -5.24 3.35 18.09
C TRP A 19 -4.16 3.34 16.99
N LEU A 20 -4.30 4.16 15.94
CA LEU A 20 -3.40 4.14 14.80
C LEU A 20 -2.12 4.95 15.10
N PRO A 21 -0.92 4.37 14.93
CA PRO A 21 0.33 5.10 15.07
C PRO A 21 0.38 6.35 14.18
N SER A 22 0.92 7.45 14.72
CA SER A 22 0.95 8.75 14.05
C SER A 22 1.65 8.72 12.69
N HIS A 23 2.71 7.91 12.54
CA HIS A 23 3.41 7.79 11.26
C HIS A 23 2.54 7.15 10.16
N LEU A 24 1.77 6.10 10.49
CA LEU A 24 0.81 5.48 9.55
C LEU A 24 -0.34 6.42 9.24
N LEU A 25 -0.87 7.12 10.24
CA LEU A 25 -1.91 8.11 10.04
C LEU A 25 -1.46 9.19 9.05
N ASN A 26 -0.26 9.75 9.25
CA ASN A 26 0.30 10.76 8.36
C ASN A 26 0.52 10.20 6.94
N HIS A 27 1.07 8.98 6.84
CA HIS A 27 1.26 8.30 5.56
C HIS A 27 -0.08 8.13 4.82
N TYR A 28 -1.10 7.58 5.47
CA TYR A 28 -2.41 7.34 4.84
C TYR A 28 -3.12 8.65 4.46
N CYS A 29 -3.08 9.65 5.33
CA CYS A 29 -3.67 10.96 5.02
C CYS A 29 -2.99 11.65 3.84
N ARG A 30 -1.66 11.54 3.72
CA ARG A 30 -0.91 12.15 2.61
C ARG A 30 -1.04 11.37 1.31
N THR A 31 -1.08 10.05 1.37
CA THR A 31 -1.10 9.18 0.20
C THR A 31 -2.52 9.01 -0.35
N TYR A 32 -3.52 8.87 0.53
CA TYR A 32 -4.90 8.52 0.14
C TYR A 32 -5.92 9.61 0.44
N GLY A 33 -5.56 10.65 1.20
CA GLY A 33 -6.47 11.71 1.58
C GLY A 33 -7.73 11.17 2.25
N ALA A 34 -8.90 11.62 1.80
CA ALA A 34 -10.19 11.20 2.34
C ALA A 34 -10.43 9.68 2.30
N ARG A 35 -9.77 8.95 1.38
CA ARG A 35 -9.89 7.49 1.25
C ARG A 35 -9.14 6.72 2.33
N ALA A 36 -8.35 7.38 3.19
CA ALA A 36 -7.77 6.77 4.38
C ALA A 36 -8.85 6.14 5.28
N ARG A 37 -10.05 6.73 5.37
CA ARG A 37 -11.18 6.15 6.11
C ARG A 37 -11.66 4.83 5.50
N LEU A 38 -11.66 4.72 4.17
CA LEU A 38 -12.05 3.49 3.48
C LEU A 38 -11.03 2.38 3.73
N LEU A 39 -9.73 2.71 3.69
CA LEU A 39 -8.67 1.77 4.06
C LEU A 39 -8.84 1.26 5.50
N LEU A 40 -9.12 2.15 6.45
CA LEU A 40 -9.22 1.82 7.88
C LEU A 40 -10.59 1.28 8.30
N ALA A 41 -11.60 1.31 7.43
CA ALA A 41 -12.97 0.95 7.77
C ALA A 41 -13.04 -0.47 8.35
N GLY A 42 -13.64 -0.64 9.53
CA GLY A 42 -13.78 -1.94 10.20
C GLY A 42 -12.60 -2.34 11.09
N SER A 43 -11.44 -1.66 11.00
CA SER A 43 -10.30 -1.89 11.89
C SER A 43 -10.47 -1.15 13.22
N LYS A 44 -10.13 -1.81 14.33
CA LYS A 44 -10.24 -1.26 15.69
C LYS A 44 -8.92 -1.25 16.45
N ARG A 45 -7.88 -1.88 15.91
CA ARG A 45 -6.53 -1.95 16.48
C ARG A 45 -5.51 -2.21 15.37
N LEU A 46 -4.23 -1.97 15.68
CA LEU A 46 -3.14 -2.17 14.74
C LEU A 46 -3.08 -3.60 14.18
N ALA A 47 -3.35 -4.61 15.01
CA ALA A 47 -3.38 -6.01 14.59
C ALA A 47 -4.42 -6.32 13.50
N ASP A 48 -5.48 -5.50 13.38
CA ASP A 48 -6.49 -5.68 12.34
C ASP A 48 -6.01 -5.19 10.96
N LEU A 49 -4.88 -4.47 10.89
CA LEU A 49 -4.21 -4.17 9.62
C LEU A 49 -3.50 -5.39 9.02
N GLY A 50 -3.38 -6.47 9.80
CA GLY A 50 -2.68 -7.69 9.42
C GLY A 50 -1.15 -7.59 9.60
N PRO A 51 -0.40 -8.58 9.12
CA PRO A 51 1.05 -8.55 9.13
C PRO A 51 1.60 -7.39 8.31
N GLN A 52 2.79 -6.96 8.70
CA GLN A 52 3.59 -6.03 7.92
C GLN A 52 4.27 -6.79 6.78
N LEU A 53 4.05 -6.35 5.54
CA LEU A 53 4.61 -6.98 4.34
C LEU A 53 6.00 -6.42 4.02
N THR A 54 6.16 -5.11 4.18
CA THR A 54 7.44 -4.38 4.08
C THR A 54 7.44 -3.26 5.11
N PRO A 55 8.59 -2.64 5.44
CA PRO A 55 8.63 -1.50 6.35
C PRO A 55 7.63 -0.40 5.95
N GLY A 56 6.70 -0.08 6.85
CA GLY A 56 5.61 0.87 6.62
C GLY A 56 4.38 0.37 5.83
N LEU A 57 4.42 -0.81 5.21
CA LEU A 57 3.31 -1.39 4.43
C LEU A 57 2.63 -2.54 5.18
N TYR A 58 1.36 -2.37 5.51
CA TYR A 58 0.54 -3.42 6.13
C TYR A 58 -0.33 -4.14 5.11
N GLN A 59 -0.66 -5.40 5.39
CA GLN A 59 -1.51 -6.23 4.52
C GLN A 59 -2.78 -5.49 4.08
N ARG A 60 -3.49 -4.85 5.01
CA ARG A 60 -4.74 -4.14 4.71
C ARG A 60 -4.57 -2.99 3.71
N GLU A 61 -3.43 -2.29 3.76
CA GLU A 61 -3.11 -1.26 2.78
C GLU A 61 -2.86 -1.89 1.40
N ALA A 62 -2.11 -2.99 1.33
CA ALA A 62 -1.87 -3.69 0.08
C ALA A 62 -3.17 -4.24 -0.54
N GLU A 63 -4.09 -4.78 0.27
CA GLU A 63 -5.43 -5.20 -0.16
C GLU A 63 -6.23 -4.02 -0.72
N PHE A 64 -6.23 -2.88 -0.02
CA PHE A 64 -6.89 -1.66 -0.46
C PHE A 64 -6.35 -1.21 -1.84
N LEU A 65 -5.03 -1.23 -2.02
CA LEU A 65 -4.37 -0.86 -3.27
C LEU A 65 -4.70 -1.83 -4.42
N VAL A 66 -4.73 -3.13 -4.15
CA VAL A 66 -5.15 -4.14 -5.14
C VAL A 66 -6.59 -3.93 -5.58
N GLN A 67 -7.49 -3.68 -4.62
CA GLN A 67 -8.93 -3.54 -4.90
C GLN A 67 -9.30 -2.21 -5.56
N HIS A 68 -8.61 -1.12 -5.23
CA HIS A 68 -9.05 0.23 -5.61
C HIS A 68 -8.03 1.03 -6.44
N GLU A 69 -6.80 0.57 -6.60
CA GLU A 69 -5.72 1.32 -7.27
C GLU A 69 -5.04 0.54 -8.42
N TRP A 70 -5.67 -0.57 -8.85
CA TRP A 70 -5.23 -1.44 -9.96
C TRP A 70 -3.80 -1.98 -9.80
N VAL A 71 -3.34 -2.18 -8.57
CA VAL A 71 -2.02 -2.79 -8.33
C VAL A 71 -1.99 -4.22 -8.87
N ARG A 72 -0.95 -4.54 -9.66
CA ARG A 72 -0.71 -5.88 -10.21
C ARG A 72 0.66 -6.45 -9.85
N CYS A 73 1.59 -5.62 -9.38
CA CYS A 73 2.92 -6.05 -8.98
C CYS A 73 3.47 -5.23 -7.81
N ALA A 74 4.59 -5.69 -7.23
CA ALA A 74 5.25 -5.00 -6.13
C ALA A 74 5.69 -3.58 -6.51
N ASP A 75 6.17 -3.39 -7.75
CA ASP A 75 6.61 -2.08 -8.23
C ASP A 75 5.49 -1.03 -8.26
N ASP A 76 4.24 -1.44 -8.51
CA ASP A 76 3.10 -0.52 -8.46
C ASP A 76 2.92 0.05 -7.05
N ILE A 77 3.00 -0.80 -6.03
CA ILE A 77 2.93 -0.36 -4.63
C ILE A 77 4.14 0.49 -4.30
N LEU A 78 5.34 -0.05 -4.50
CA LEU A 78 6.59 0.50 -3.97
C LEU A 78 6.96 1.82 -4.62
N TRP A 79 6.78 1.97 -5.93
CA TRP A 79 7.30 3.13 -6.66
C TRP A 79 6.23 4.10 -7.15
N ARG A 80 5.02 3.61 -7.46
CA ARG A 80 3.96 4.45 -8.05
C ARG A 80 2.95 4.94 -7.04
N ARG A 81 2.50 4.08 -6.11
CA ARG A 81 1.40 4.40 -5.18
C ARG A 81 1.87 4.93 -3.84
N THR A 82 2.96 4.39 -3.29
CA THR A 82 3.36 4.68 -1.90
C THR A 82 4.74 5.33 -1.76
N ARG A 83 5.65 5.09 -2.71
CA ARG A 83 7.10 5.42 -2.62
C ARG A 83 7.83 4.70 -1.47
N LEU A 84 7.26 3.63 -0.91
CA LEU A 84 7.92 2.81 0.11
C LEU A 84 9.14 2.04 -0.42
N GLY A 85 9.31 1.96 -1.75
CA GLY A 85 10.52 1.41 -2.37
C GLY A 85 11.81 2.11 -1.96
N LEU A 86 11.73 3.36 -1.48
CA LEU A 86 12.90 4.09 -0.95
C LEU A 86 13.47 3.50 0.35
N TYR A 87 12.69 2.68 1.06
CA TYR A 87 13.05 2.09 2.35
C TYR A 87 12.98 0.55 2.34
N ALA A 88 12.62 -0.04 1.20
CA ALA A 88 12.48 -1.49 1.05
C ALA A 88 13.82 -2.12 0.69
N GLU A 89 14.13 -3.27 1.30
CA GLU A 89 15.25 -4.11 0.91
C GLU A 89 14.86 -4.99 -0.30
N PRO A 90 15.82 -5.55 -1.08
CA PRO A 90 15.51 -6.41 -2.22
C PRO A 90 14.61 -7.61 -1.85
N ASN A 91 14.81 -8.19 -0.67
CA ASN A 91 13.99 -9.28 -0.14
C ASN A 91 12.54 -8.85 0.15
N ASP A 92 12.31 -7.59 0.52
CA ASP A 92 10.96 -7.06 0.75
C ASP A 92 10.15 -7.00 -0.55
N GLN A 93 10.79 -6.65 -1.66
CA GLN A 93 10.16 -6.61 -2.98
C GLN A 93 9.72 -8.01 -3.42
N GLU A 94 10.56 -9.03 -3.24
CA GLU A 94 10.23 -10.41 -3.59
C GLU A 94 9.09 -10.96 -2.74
N GLN A 95 9.10 -10.70 -1.42
CA GLN A 95 8.04 -11.11 -0.51
C GLN A 95 6.71 -10.43 -0.85
N LEU A 96 6.75 -9.13 -1.14
CA LEU A 96 5.58 -8.38 -1.57
C LEU A 96 5.03 -8.90 -2.90
N GLN A 97 5.91 -9.19 -3.87
CA GLN A 97 5.49 -9.74 -5.16
C GLN A 97 4.83 -11.11 -4.99
N LYS A 98 5.37 -11.96 -4.12
CA LYS A 98 4.77 -13.26 -3.80
C LYS A 98 3.38 -13.08 -3.17
N TRP A 99 3.27 -12.20 -2.18
CA TRP A 99 1.99 -11.92 -1.52
C TRP A 99 0.94 -11.41 -2.53
N ILE A 100 1.32 -10.49 -3.42
CA ILE A 100 0.44 -9.96 -4.47
C ILE A 100 -0.02 -11.09 -5.39
N SER A 101 0.87 -11.96 -5.87
CA SER A 101 0.51 -13.07 -6.75
C SER A 101 -0.48 -14.06 -6.10
N GLU A 102 -0.40 -14.24 -4.77
CA GLU A 102 -1.32 -15.09 -4.00
C GLU A 102 -2.69 -14.43 -3.76
N HIS A 103 -2.74 -13.10 -3.71
CA HIS A 103 -3.94 -12.32 -3.34
C HIS A 103 -4.62 -11.63 -4.52
N LEU A 104 -3.97 -11.55 -5.68
CA LEU A 104 -4.63 -11.18 -6.92
C LEU A 104 -5.55 -12.32 -7.34
N PRO A 105 -6.83 -12.03 -7.65
CA PRO A 105 -7.66 -13.05 -8.27
C PRO A 105 -6.95 -13.52 -9.53
N SER A 106 -6.81 -14.85 -9.69
CA SER A 106 -6.29 -15.43 -10.93
C SER A 106 -7.02 -14.75 -12.09
N PRO A 107 -6.31 -14.32 -13.15
CA PRO A 107 -6.99 -13.79 -14.31
C PRO A 107 -7.96 -14.88 -14.78
N SER A 108 -9.25 -14.68 -14.53
CA SER A 108 -10.30 -15.41 -15.24
C SER A 108 -9.91 -15.35 -16.71
N ALA A 109 -10.02 -16.46 -17.43
CA ALA A 109 -9.49 -16.65 -18.79
C ALA A 109 -9.87 -15.56 -19.81
N THR A 110 -10.79 -14.66 -19.47
CA THR A 110 -11.15 -13.44 -20.19
C THR A 110 -10.11 -12.30 -20.11
N GLN A 111 -9.15 -12.33 -19.18
CA GLN A 111 -8.24 -11.20 -18.89
C GLN A 111 -6.76 -11.50 -19.25
N ALA A 112 -6.53 -12.24 -20.33
CA ALA A 112 -5.21 -12.61 -20.83
C ALA A 112 -4.41 -11.45 -21.49
N TYR A 113 -4.80 -10.18 -21.33
CA TYR A 113 -4.22 -9.05 -22.08
C TYR A 113 -3.54 -8.02 -21.18
N THR A 114 -2.70 -8.42 -20.22
CA THR A 114 -1.73 -7.49 -19.61
C THR A 114 -0.58 -8.21 -18.89
N MET A 115 0.25 -8.95 -19.62
CA MET A 115 1.61 -9.25 -19.14
C MET A 115 2.52 -8.04 -19.44
N TRP A 116 2.60 -7.09 -18.52
CA TRP A 116 3.63 -6.04 -18.55
C TRP A 116 4.37 -5.92 -17.21
N CYS A 117 4.64 -7.06 -16.59
CA CYS A 117 5.62 -7.15 -15.50
C CYS A 117 6.64 -8.21 -15.88
N ASN A 118 7.40 -7.96 -16.94
CA ASN A 118 8.67 -8.66 -17.11
C ASN A 118 9.69 -7.98 -16.18
N PRO A 119 10.39 -8.71 -15.31
CA PRO A 119 11.57 -8.18 -14.67
C PRO A 119 12.59 -7.85 -15.77
N VAL A 120 13.04 -6.59 -15.85
CA VAL A 120 14.23 -6.25 -16.62
C VAL A 120 15.38 -7.02 -15.98
N SER A 121 15.82 -8.09 -16.64
CA SER A 121 17.02 -8.81 -16.24
C SER A 121 18.22 -7.88 -16.48
N SER A 122 18.80 -7.39 -15.40
CA SER A 122 20.09 -6.71 -15.45
C SER A 122 21.18 -7.71 -15.87
N GLY A 123 21.62 -7.66 -17.13
CA GLY A 123 22.80 -8.39 -17.65
C GLY A 123 22.53 -9.02 -19.02
N GLN A 124 23.42 -8.97 -20.02
CA GLN A 124 24.76 -8.42 -20.17
C GLN A 124 24.88 -7.91 -21.62
N ILE A 125 25.50 -6.75 -21.83
CA ILE A 125 26.02 -6.38 -23.15
C ILE A 125 27.41 -7.03 -23.23
N GLN A 126 27.56 -8.01 -24.12
CA GLN A 126 28.86 -8.46 -24.63
C GLN A 126 29.14 -7.76 -25.95
#